data_AF-A0A2V8IMJ2-F1
#
_entry.id   AF-A0A2V8IMJ2-F1
#
_cell.length_a   1.000
_cell.length_b   1.000
_cell.length_c   1.000
_cell.angle_alpha   90.00
_cell.angle_beta   90.00
_cell.angle_gamma   90.00
#
_symmetry.space_group_name_H-M   'P 1'
#
loop_
_entity.id
_entity.type
_entity.pdbx_description
1 polymer ?
#
loop_
_entity_poly.entity_id
_entity_poly.type
_entity_poly.pdbx_seq_one_letter_code
_entity_poly.pdbx_strand_id
1 'polypeptide(L)'
;LYALLTGSPPFRGRRLAETLKLVREESPTPPSEWNPKVDKDLEAICLKCLSKDKDQRYGSAYGLGNDLDRYQAGQETTARPWGRRERTIRWCRRNPLVAGLISAMALISILTVIMALSIAQAQKVALIQEAVGFAARDLAKTALLQLRDLGSVVEKAAGDTTLPKLLASRNEPDLERYVERICNAGLPFQSCFVLNAAGYEVADYRIVVVAGKMVGIHQKTEGDLSWRDYFQGARAHTGLDARHSVHIAQVYRSLTDTLYKLVISAPILDDNGKFLGVICTALPTDARLGIVIPGDSRRKVALIGPEDKESAGQPQPGKAVIAFHPAYKAGLLTVSTISPIPPSTQWIHAEELNDSKLLLPARDDYVDPVGSIQKEYQGRWIAGFASVGNTGFVVVVQQSYKEARAVDPSTIWNLTVWTAVVIFLAVTVALVLRRWFRRSNAPNHG
;
A
#
# COMPACT_ATOMS: atom_id res chain seq x y z
N LEU A 1 -64.38 20.21 27.55
CA LEU A 1 -63.19 19.87 26.72
C LEU A 1 -63.58 19.46 25.31
N TYR A 2 -64.30 18.36 25.07
CA TYR A 2 -64.67 17.91 23.72
C TYR A 2 -65.24 19.01 22.83
N ALA A 3 -66.30 19.69 23.28
CA ALA A 3 -66.91 20.79 22.54
C ALA A 3 -65.99 22.00 22.32
N LEU A 4 -64.98 22.21 23.16
CA LEU A 4 -63.98 23.26 22.97
C LEU A 4 -62.98 22.90 21.86
N LEU A 5 -62.72 21.60 21.66
CA LEU A 5 -61.78 21.11 20.63
C LEU A 5 -62.43 21.00 19.25
N THR A 6 -63.71 20.65 19.21
CA THR A 6 -64.46 20.33 17.98
C THR A 6 -65.53 21.36 17.61
N GLY A 7 -65.88 22.29 18.51
CA GLY A 7 -66.99 23.23 18.33
C GLY A 7 -68.39 22.61 18.48
N SER A 8 -68.50 21.32 18.81
CA SER A 8 -69.76 20.60 18.94
C SER A 8 -69.72 19.56 20.07
N PRO A 9 -70.86 19.26 20.74
CA PRO A 9 -70.90 18.25 21.79
C PRO A 9 -70.58 16.84 21.25
N PRO A 10 -70.09 15.91 22.10
CA PRO A 10 -69.68 14.57 21.67
C PRO A 10 -70.83 13.69 21.16
N PHE A 11 -72.06 13.95 21.62
CA PHE A 11 -73.25 13.22 21.19
C PHE A 11 -74.38 14.22 20.92
N ARG A 12 -75.08 14.03 19.78
CA ARG A 12 -76.21 14.87 19.39
C ARG A 12 -77.28 14.02 18.72
N GLY A 13 -78.30 13.61 19.48
CA GLY A 13 -79.52 12.98 18.95
C GLY A 13 -80.57 14.03 18.55
N ARG A 14 -81.55 13.62 17.73
CA ARG A 14 -82.68 14.49 17.32
C ARG A 14 -83.71 14.67 18.45
N ARG A 15 -83.73 13.76 19.42
CA ARG A 15 -84.60 13.79 20.62
C ARG A 15 -83.81 13.42 21.87
N LEU A 16 -84.27 13.83 23.06
CA LEU A 16 -83.59 13.58 24.34
C LEU A 16 -83.27 12.09 24.58
N ALA A 17 -84.25 11.21 24.33
CA ALA A 17 -84.09 9.77 24.52
C ALA A 17 -82.98 9.16 23.62
N GLU A 18 -82.82 9.70 22.41
CA GLU A 18 -81.79 9.29 21.47
C GLU A 18 -80.40 9.73 21.93
N THR A 19 -80.26 10.97 22.41
CA THR A 19 -79.00 11.47 22.99
C THR A 19 -78.60 10.67 24.24
N LEU A 20 -79.55 10.32 25.11
CA LEU A 20 -79.27 9.48 26.29
C LEU A 20 -78.81 8.07 25.90
N LYS A 21 -79.39 7.50 24.84
CA LYS A 21 -78.94 6.22 24.27
C LYS A 21 -77.50 6.31 23.76
N LEU A 22 -77.17 7.34 22.98
CA LEU A 22 -75.81 7.59 22.47
C LEU A 22 -74.80 7.78 23.61
N VAL A 23 -75.17 8.52 24.67
CA VAL A 23 -74.31 8.71 25.86
C VAL A 23 -74.08 7.39 26.61
N ARG A 24 -75.01 6.44 26.56
CA ARG A 24 -74.85 5.14 27.26
C ARG A 24 -74.07 4.12 26.43
N GLU A 25 -74.36 4.03 25.14
CA GLU A 25 -73.97 2.89 24.30
C GLU A 25 -72.88 3.23 23.28
N GLU A 26 -72.86 4.45 22.76
CA GLU A 26 -71.99 4.82 21.64
C GLU A 26 -70.67 5.45 22.11
N SER A 27 -69.55 5.07 21.49
CA SER A 27 -68.26 5.73 21.75
C SER A 27 -68.21 7.07 21.01
N PRO A 28 -67.68 8.14 21.64
CA PRO A 28 -67.59 9.43 20.97
C PRO A 28 -66.59 9.34 19.80
N THR A 29 -66.94 9.96 18.67
CA THR A 29 -66.00 10.15 17.55
C THR A 29 -64.74 10.88 18.04
N PRO A 30 -63.52 10.49 17.64
CA PRO A 30 -62.31 11.22 18.00
C PRO A 30 -62.37 12.70 17.59
N PRO A 31 -62.01 13.66 18.47
CA PRO A 31 -61.94 15.08 18.15
C PRO A 31 -61.15 15.44 16.88
N SER A 32 -60.11 14.69 16.54
CA SER A 32 -59.27 14.90 15.36
C SER A 32 -59.99 14.61 14.04
N GLU A 33 -61.06 13.80 14.05
CA GLU A 33 -61.91 13.62 12.86
C GLU A 33 -62.72 14.88 12.55
N TRP A 34 -63.10 15.65 13.58
CA TRP A 34 -63.81 16.92 13.42
C TRP A 34 -62.87 18.10 13.21
N ASN A 35 -61.71 18.09 13.86
CA ASN A 35 -60.69 19.12 13.75
C ASN A 35 -59.29 18.47 13.68
N PRO A 36 -58.75 18.26 12.47
CA PRO A 36 -57.44 17.63 12.28
C PRO A 36 -56.26 18.36 12.95
N LYS A 37 -56.45 19.60 13.42
CA LYS A 37 -55.43 20.37 14.15
C LYS A 37 -55.33 20.02 15.64
N VAL A 38 -56.22 19.19 16.18
CA VAL A 38 -56.19 18.79 17.59
C VAL A 38 -54.94 17.94 17.87
N ASP A 39 -54.17 18.30 18.90
CA ASP A 39 -53.01 17.49 19.30
C ASP A 39 -53.48 16.14 19.87
N LYS A 40 -52.81 15.07 19.44
CA LYS A 40 -53.13 13.69 19.80
C LYS A 40 -53.12 13.41 21.30
N ASP A 41 -52.31 14.12 22.08
CA ASP A 41 -52.26 13.92 23.54
C ASP A 41 -53.46 14.59 24.22
N LEU A 42 -53.94 15.71 23.69
CA LEU A 42 -55.14 16.40 24.18
C LEU A 42 -56.42 15.65 23.77
N GLU A 43 -56.43 15.07 22.58
CA GLU A 43 -57.44 14.11 22.15
C GLU A 43 -57.51 12.91 23.10
N ALA A 44 -56.38 12.30 23.43
CA ALA A 44 -56.34 11.16 24.34
C ALA A 44 -56.86 11.52 25.75
N ILE A 45 -56.49 12.70 26.28
CA ILE A 45 -57.05 13.21 27.55
C ILE A 45 -58.57 13.35 27.44
N CYS A 46 -59.06 13.91 26.33
CA CYS A 46 -60.49 14.11 26.08
C CYS A 46 -61.26 12.79 26.01
N LEU A 47 -60.76 11.81 25.27
CA LEU A 47 -61.38 10.50 25.12
C LEU A 47 -61.34 9.70 26.43
N LYS A 48 -60.25 9.79 27.21
CA LYS A 48 -60.15 9.18 28.55
C LYS A 48 -61.21 9.72 29.51
N CYS A 49 -61.56 11.01 29.44
CA CYS A 49 -62.66 11.58 30.22
C CYS A 49 -64.05 11.04 29.83
N LEU A 50 -64.22 10.65 28.56
CA LEU A 50 -65.49 10.21 27.98
C LEU A 50 -65.66 8.68 27.93
N SER A 51 -64.70 7.92 28.48
CA SER A 51 -64.80 6.46 28.54
C SER A 51 -66.05 6.03 29.32
N LYS A 52 -66.74 4.99 28.82
CA LYS A 52 -67.94 4.45 29.46
C LYS A 52 -67.58 3.69 30.73
N ASP A 53 -66.45 3.00 30.71
CA ASP A 53 -65.91 2.29 31.85
C ASP A 53 -65.37 3.31 32.87
N LYS A 54 -65.91 3.27 34.10
CA LYS A 54 -65.49 4.17 35.18
C LYS A 54 -64.02 3.97 35.54
N ASP A 55 -63.51 2.75 35.45
CA ASP A 55 -62.13 2.43 35.83
C ASP A 55 -61.10 2.91 34.80
N GLN A 56 -61.55 3.18 33.57
CA GLN A 56 -60.73 3.77 32.51
C GLN A 56 -60.76 5.30 32.51
N ARG A 57 -61.67 5.93 33.26
CA ARG A 57 -61.71 7.39 33.46
C ARG A 57 -60.68 7.83 34.51
N TYR A 58 -60.42 9.13 34.57
CA TYR A 58 -59.65 9.68 35.68
C TYR A 58 -60.41 9.45 37.00
N GLY A 59 -59.74 8.84 37.98
CA GLY A 59 -60.33 8.56 39.29
C GLY A 59 -60.70 9.81 40.09
N SER A 60 -60.20 10.99 39.71
CA SER A 60 -60.57 12.27 40.29
C SER A 60 -60.35 13.43 39.31
N ALA A 61 -60.98 14.58 39.59
CA ALA A 61 -60.73 15.82 38.86
C ALA A 61 -59.26 16.26 38.97
N TYR A 62 -58.60 15.96 40.09
CA TYR A 62 -57.15 16.19 40.27
C TYR A 62 -56.32 15.39 39.25
N GLY A 63 -56.70 14.14 38.96
CA GLY A 63 -56.03 13.32 37.94
C GLY A 63 -56.12 13.93 36.54
N LEU A 64 -57.27 14.52 36.19
CA LEU A 64 -57.46 15.26 34.94
C LEU A 64 -56.61 16.55 34.93
N GLY A 65 -56.61 17.32 36.02
CA GLY A 65 -55.80 18.54 36.15
C GLY A 65 -54.32 18.27 35.92
N ASN A 66 -53.76 17.25 36.57
CA ASN A 66 -52.35 16.87 36.43
C ASN A 66 -51.98 16.46 35.00
N ASP A 67 -52.86 15.76 34.27
CA ASP A 67 -52.59 15.41 32.86
C ASP A 67 -52.70 16.62 31.92
N LEU A 68 -53.57 17.59 32.22
CA LEU A 68 -53.62 18.86 31.51
C LEU A 68 -52.37 19.72 31.78
N ASP A 69 -51.88 19.76 33.03
CA ASP A 69 -50.63 20.44 33.40
C ASP A 69 -49.43 19.79 32.69
N ARG A 70 -49.41 18.45 32.63
CA ARG A 70 -48.40 17.70 31.86
C ARG A 70 -48.45 18.03 30.38
N TYR A 71 -49.65 18.08 29.79
CA TYR A 71 -49.83 18.47 28.39
C TYR A 71 -49.30 19.89 28.13
N GLN A 72 -49.68 20.86 28.96
CA GLN A 72 -49.19 22.24 28.86
C GLN A 72 -47.67 22.34 29.02
N ALA A 73 -47.08 21.53 29.91
CA ALA A 73 -45.63 21.44 30.11
C ALA A 73 -44.90 20.63 29.01
N GLY A 74 -45.61 20.13 27.99
CA GLY A 74 -45.07 19.28 26.94
C GLY A 74 -44.45 17.99 27.49
N GLN A 75 -45.09 17.39 28.49
CA GLN A 75 -44.71 16.13 29.12
C GLN A 75 -45.67 15.01 28.69
N GLU A 76 -45.22 13.77 28.87
CA GLU A 76 -46.02 12.58 28.60
C GLU A 76 -47.23 12.51 29.54
N THR A 77 -48.42 12.32 28.98
CA THR A 77 -49.70 12.25 29.71
C THR A 77 -50.01 10.79 30.06
N THR A 78 -50.77 10.54 31.13
CA THR A 78 -51.21 9.16 31.44
C THR A 78 -52.22 8.62 30.44
N ALA A 79 -52.89 9.51 29.70
CA ALA A 79 -53.81 9.13 28.65
C ALA A 79 -53.11 8.57 27.40
N ARG A 80 -51.88 9.02 27.10
CA ARG A 80 -51.11 8.57 25.94
C ARG A 80 -49.61 8.49 26.25
N PRO A 81 -49.11 7.33 26.68
CA PRO A 81 -47.67 7.14 26.83
C PRO A 81 -46.97 7.20 25.46
N TRP A 82 -45.80 7.84 25.42
CA TRP A 82 -45.05 8.04 24.17
C TRP A 82 -44.10 6.88 23.90
N GLY A 83 -43.89 6.58 22.62
CA GLY A 83 -42.83 5.66 22.20
C GLY A 83 -41.41 6.21 22.46
N ARG A 84 -40.39 5.34 22.50
CA ARG A 84 -38.98 5.74 22.71
C ARG A 84 -38.51 6.83 21.73
N ARG A 85 -38.92 6.73 20.45
CA ARG A 85 -38.58 7.71 19.40
C ARG A 85 -39.27 9.06 19.60
N GLU A 86 -40.58 9.06 19.84
CA GLU A 86 -41.37 10.29 20.08
C GLU A 86 -40.86 11.05 21.31
N ARG A 87 -40.54 10.32 22.38
CA ARG A 87 -39.96 10.89 23.61
C ARG A 87 -38.62 11.57 23.36
N THR A 88 -37.78 11.00 22.50
CA THR A 88 -36.47 11.57 22.14
C THR A 88 -36.62 12.83 21.30
N ILE A 89 -37.47 12.80 20.26
CA ILE A 89 -37.72 13.95 19.37
C ILE A 89 -38.30 15.14 20.14
N ARG A 90 -39.34 14.91 20.97
CA ARG A 90 -39.96 15.97 21.77
C ARG A 90 -39.00 16.51 22.82
N TRP A 91 -38.14 15.68 23.40
CA TRP A 91 -37.10 16.13 24.32
C TRP A 91 -36.04 17.01 23.63
N CYS A 92 -35.60 16.66 22.42
CA CYS A 92 -34.66 17.47 21.64
C CYS A 92 -35.25 18.85 21.32
N ARG A 93 -36.54 18.90 20.93
CA ARG A 93 -37.25 20.17 20.70
C ARG A 93 -37.39 21.03 21.95
N ARG A 94 -37.57 20.41 23.12
CA ARG A 94 -37.73 21.12 24.39
C ARG A 94 -36.42 21.65 24.97
N ASN A 95 -35.29 21.01 24.66
CA ASN A 95 -33.97 21.37 25.18
C ASN A 95 -32.94 21.49 24.04
N PRO A 96 -33.09 22.50 23.15
CA PRO A 96 -32.25 22.62 21.96
C PRO A 96 -30.75 22.76 22.28
N LEU A 97 -30.40 23.48 23.36
CA LEU A 97 -29.00 23.64 23.79
C LEU A 97 -28.35 22.31 24.22
N VAL A 98 -29.05 21.53 25.06
CA VAL A 98 -28.53 20.25 25.55
C VAL A 98 -28.41 19.24 24.42
N ALA A 99 -29.41 19.19 23.53
CA ALA A 99 -29.36 18.32 22.34
C ALA A 99 -28.22 18.73 21.39
N GLY A 100 -28.00 20.03 21.19
CA GLY A 100 -26.88 20.56 20.41
C GLY A 100 -25.53 20.17 21.00
N LEU A 101 -25.32 20.34 22.31
CA LEU A 101 -24.09 19.95 23.00
C LEU A 101 -23.79 18.45 22.87
N ILE A 102 -24.79 17.58 23.08
CA ILE A 102 -24.62 16.12 22.92
C ILE A 102 -24.25 15.78 21.48
N SER A 103 -24.89 16.42 20.50
CA SER A 103 -24.63 16.18 19.08
C SER A 103 -23.21 16.64 18.68
N ALA A 104 -22.79 17.81 19.19
CA ALA A 104 -21.44 18.33 18.99
C ALA A 104 -20.38 17.41 19.64
N MET A 105 -20.61 16.94 20.87
CA MET A 105 -19.71 15.99 21.54
C MET A 105 -19.58 14.67 20.79
N ALA A 106 -20.68 14.14 20.27
CA ALA A 106 -20.68 12.92 19.47
C ALA A 106 -19.90 13.13 18.16
N LEU A 107 -20.12 14.24 17.46
CA LEU A 107 -19.39 14.58 16.25
C LEU A 107 -17.88 14.74 16.51
N ILE A 108 -17.50 15.47 17.56
CA ILE A 108 -16.09 15.62 17.95
C ILE A 108 -15.46 14.26 18.29
N SER A 109 -16.19 13.39 18.98
CA SER A 109 -15.69 12.03 19.30
C SER A 109 -15.46 11.18 18.04
N ILE A 110 -16.34 11.28 17.04
CA ILE A 110 -16.17 10.58 15.77
C ILE A 110 -14.97 11.16 15.00
N LEU A 111 -14.87 12.48 14.91
CA LEU A 111 -13.78 13.15 14.20
C LEU A 111 -12.42 12.87 14.83
N THR A 112 -12.32 12.86 16.17
CA THR A 112 -11.09 12.53 16.90
C THR A 112 -10.65 11.08 16.65
N VAL A 113 -11.59 10.13 16.61
CA VAL A 113 -11.30 8.74 16.25
C VAL A 113 -10.78 8.62 14.81
N ILE A 114 -11.44 9.29 13.85
CA ILE A 114 -11.01 9.29 12.44
C ILE A 114 -9.61 9.90 12.31
N MET A 115 -9.36 11.01 12.99
CA MET A 115 -8.06 11.69 12.99
C MET A 115 -6.96 10.85 13.65
N ALA A 116 -7.25 10.20 14.78
CA ALA A 116 -6.29 9.31 15.44
C ALA A 116 -5.93 8.11 14.55
N LEU A 117 -6.92 7.53 13.85
CA LEU A 117 -6.70 6.45 12.89
C LEU A 117 -5.90 6.91 11.67
N SER A 118 -6.16 8.09 11.13
CA SER A 118 -5.42 8.61 9.98
C SER A 118 -3.96 8.90 10.35
N ILE A 119 -3.71 9.50 11.51
CA ILE A 119 -2.35 9.73 12.03
C ILE A 119 -1.63 8.40 12.28
N ALA A 120 -2.26 7.44 12.94
CA ALA A 120 -1.67 6.13 13.20
C ALA A 120 -1.33 5.38 11.89
N GLN A 121 -2.20 5.47 10.88
CA GLN A 121 -1.92 4.90 9.56
C GLN A 121 -0.77 5.61 8.85
N ALA A 122 -0.72 6.94 8.90
CA ALA A 122 0.37 7.72 8.32
C ALA A 122 1.72 7.39 8.99
N GLN A 123 1.75 7.28 10.32
CA GLN A 123 2.94 6.88 11.08
C GLN A 123 3.39 5.46 10.72
N LYS A 124 2.45 4.52 10.60
CA LYS A 124 2.78 3.13 10.19
C LYS A 124 3.40 3.08 8.79
N VAL A 125 2.86 3.84 7.83
CA VAL A 125 3.41 3.92 6.47
C VAL A 125 4.79 4.56 6.49
N ALA A 126 4.98 5.65 7.24
CA ALA A 126 6.27 6.32 7.38
C ALA A 126 7.34 5.39 8.00
N LEU A 127 6.99 4.62 9.02
CA LEU A 127 7.87 3.62 9.63
C LEU A 127 8.25 2.52 8.63
N ILE A 128 7.30 2.04 7.82
CA ILE A 128 7.58 1.05 6.77
C ILE A 128 8.50 1.65 5.71
N GLN A 129 8.26 2.90 5.27
CA GLN A 129 9.12 3.61 4.32
C GLN A 129 10.58 3.69 4.81
N GLU A 130 10.78 4.06 6.08
CA GLU A 130 12.11 4.09 6.69
C GLU A 130 12.73 2.68 6.73
N ALA A 131 11.96 1.68 7.13
CA ALA A 131 12.44 0.30 7.24
C ALA A 131 12.80 -0.33 5.88
N VAL A 132 12.02 -0.08 4.81
CA VAL A 132 12.37 -0.56 3.46
C VAL A 132 13.58 0.18 2.91
N GLY A 133 13.73 1.48 3.19
CA GLY A 133 14.92 2.24 2.81
C GLY A 133 16.19 1.77 3.51
N PHE A 134 16.10 1.42 4.80
CA PHE A 134 17.20 0.81 5.54
C PHE A 134 17.55 -0.58 4.99
N ALA A 135 16.55 -1.43 4.79
CA ALA A 135 16.75 -2.77 4.25
C ALA A 135 17.36 -2.73 2.84
N ALA A 136 16.94 -1.79 1.98
CA ALA A 136 17.53 -1.63 0.66
C ALA A 136 19.03 -1.32 0.73
N ARG A 137 19.45 -0.43 1.65
CA ARG A 137 20.87 -0.08 1.84
C ARG A 137 21.71 -1.27 2.31
N ASP A 138 21.19 -2.08 3.23
CA ASP A 138 21.88 -3.27 3.74
C ASP A 138 22.03 -4.34 2.64
N LEU A 139 20.94 -4.59 1.90
CA LEU A 139 20.92 -5.56 0.81
C LEU A 139 21.73 -5.09 -0.40
N ALA A 140 21.84 -3.79 -0.66
CA ALA A 140 22.70 -3.24 -1.71
C ALA A 140 24.18 -3.50 -1.44
N LYS A 141 24.63 -3.42 -0.17
CA LYS A 141 26.00 -3.81 0.22
C LYS A 141 26.24 -5.29 -0.01
N THR A 142 25.26 -6.13 0.35
CA THR A 142 25.32 -7.58 0.14
C THR A 142 25.40 -7.92 -1.35
N ALA A 143 24.55 -7.28 -2.18
CA ALA A 143 24.58 -7.44 -3.62
C ALA A 143 25.93 -7.00 -4.23
N LEU A 144 26.50 -5.90 -3.73
CA LEU A 144 27.82 -5.43 -4.17
C LEU A 144 28.91 -6.45 -3.84
N LEU A 145 28.91 -7.02 -2.63
CA LEU A 145 29.88 -8.05 -2.26
C LEU A 145 29.75 -9.29 -3.15
N GLN A 146 28.54 -9.77 -3.42
CA GLN A 146 28.31 -10.90 -4.31
C GLN A 146 28.76 -10.61 -5.76
N LEU A 147 28.49 -9.41 -6.28
CA LEU A 147 28.99 -8.98 -7.60
C LEU A 147 30.52 -8.92 -7.64
N ARG A 148 31.16 -8.46 -6.57
CA ARG A 148 32.63 -8.45 -6.44
C ARG A 148 33.20 -9.86 -6.37
N ASP A 149 32.55 -10.77 -5.66
CA ASP A 149 32.97 -12.17 -5.59
C ASP A 149 32.90 -12.83 -6.98
N LEU A 150 31.83 -12.58 -7.74
CA LEU A 150 31.72 -13.02 -9.14
C LEU A 150 32.82 -12.38 -10.02
N GLY A 151 33.08 -11.08 -9.84
CA GLY A 151 34.11 -10.35 -10.56
C GLY A 151 35.54 -10.81 -10.26
N SER A 152 35.79 -11.39 -9.09
CA SER A 152 37.12 -11.89 -8.71
C SER A 152 37.65 -12.97 -9.65
N VAL A 153 36.77 -13.73 -10.32
CA VAL A 153 37.18 -14.73 -11.33
C VAL A 153 37.62 -14.04 -12.62
N VAL A 154 36.92 -12.98 -13.02
CA VAL A 154 37.29 -12.18 -14.19
C VAL A 154 38.59 -11.42 -13.96
N GLU A 155 38.77 -10.85 -12.76
CA GLU A 155 40.01 -10.20 -12.32
C GLU A 155 41.20 -11.16 -12.41
N LYS A 156 41.07 -12.36 -11.82
CA LYS A 156 42.12 -13.39 -11.87
C LYS A 156 42.43 -13.81 -13.31
N ALA A 157 41.41 -13.96 -14.15
CA ALA A 157 41.59 -14.36 -15.53
C ALA A 157 42.25 -13.26 -16.38
N ALA A 158 41.96 -11.99 -16.11
CA ALA A 158 42.62 -10.85 -16.76
C ALA A 158 44.08 -10.68 -16.33
N GLY A 159 44.40 -11.02 -15.08
CA GLY A 159 45.77 -11.05 -14.54
C GLY A 159 46.59 -12.28 -14.90
N ASP A 160 46.00 -13.29 -15.54
CA ASP A 160 46.71 -14.51 -15.96
C ASP A 160 47.58 -14.23 -17.19
N THR A 161 48.91 -14.36 -17.03
CA THR A 161 49.90 -14.13 -18.09
C THR A 161 49.73 -15.04 -19.32
N THR A 162 48.97 -16.13 -19.23
CA THR A 162 48.67 -17.01 -20.37
C THR A 162 47.72 -16.36 -21.36
N LEU A 163 46.72 -15.61 -20.89
CA LEU A 163 45.68 -15.04 -21.72
C LEU A 163 46.21 -13.99 -22.74
N PRO A 164 47.06 -13.02 -22.34
CA PRO A 164 47.75 -12.12 -23.27
C PRO A 164 48.56 -12.85 -24.35
N LYS A 165 49.27 -13.93 -23.98
CA LYS A 165 50.10 -14.70 -24.92
C LYS A 165 49.25 -15.45 -25.95
N LEU A 166 48.13 -16.03 -25.50
CA LEU A 166 47.18 -16.71 -26.38
C LEU A 166 46.52 -15.73 -27.37
N LEU A 167 46.19 -14.51 -26.91
CA LEU A 167 45.68 -13.44 -27.77
C LEU A 167 46.73 -12.96 -28.79
N ALA A 168 47.97 -12.74 -28.35
CA ALA A 168 49.05 -12.28 -29.22
C ALA A 168 49.42 -13.32 -30.30
N SER A 169 49.40 -14.61 -29.94
CA SER A 169 49.66 -15.71 -30.87
C SER A 169 48.48 -16.10 -31.76
N ARG A 170 47.28 -15.52 -31.53
CA ARG A 170 46.02 -15.87 -32.22
C ARG A 170 45.70 -17.37 -32.18
N ASN A 171 46.03 -18.03 -31.06
CA ASN A 171 45.77 -19.46 -30.89
C ASN A 171 44.32 -19.68 -30.40
N GLU A 172 43.38 -19.69 -31.35
CA GLU A 172 41.94 -19.81 -31.05
C GLU A 172 41.57 -21.07 -30.26
N PRO A 173 42.04 -22.29 -30.60
CA PRO A 173 41.66 -23.50 -29.86
C PRO A 173 42.03 -23.47 -28.38
N ASP A 174 43.20 -22.92 -28.03
CA ASP A 174 43.62 -22.82 -26.64
C ASP A 174 42.93 -21.66 -25.91
N LEU A 175 42.58 -20.57 -26.60
CA LEU A 175 41.71 -19.52 -26.05
C LEU A 175 40.31 -20.07 -25.72
N GLU A 176 39.73 -20.86 -26.62
CA GLU A 176 38.42 -21.49 -26.40
C GLU A 176 38.43 -22.41 -25.18
N ARG A 177 39.44 -23.27 -25.03
CA ARG A 177 39.61 -24.10 -23.82
C ARG A 177 39.81 -23.27 -22.55
N TYR A 178 40.55 -22.17 -22.66
CA TYR A 178 40.79 -21.29 -21.51
C TYR A 178 39.48 -20.67 -21.02
N VAL A 179 38.66 -20.16 -21.95
CA VAL A 179 37.36 -19.55 -21.66
C VAL A 179 36.35 -20.58 -21.16
N GLU A 180 36.34 -21.79 -21.73
CA GLU A 180 35.51 -22.91 -21.26
C GLU A 180 35.78 -23.23 -19.78
N ARG A 181 37.05 -23.30 -19.39
CA ARG A 181 37.45 -23.57 -17.99
C ARG A 181 36.93 -22.49 -17.03
N ILE A 182 36.92 -21.23 -17.44
CA ILE A 182 36.38 -20.12 -16.64
C ILE A 182 34.86 -20.27 -16.50
N CYS A 183 34.16 -20.54 -17.59
CA CYS A 183 32.71 -20.68 -17.57
C CYS A 183 32.25 -21.87 -16.72
N ASN A 184 33.03 -22.94 -16.70
CA ASN A 184 32.76 -24.16 -15.94
C ASN A 184 33.29 -24.14 -14.50
N ALA A 185 33.70 -22.98 -13.97
CA ALA A 185 34.25 -22.84 -12.61
C ALA A 185 33.21 -23.01 -11.47
N GLY A 186 32.00 -23.51 -11.77
CA GLY A 186 30.92 -23.69 -10.78
C GLY A 186 30.19 -22.41 -10.39
N LEU A 187 30.34 -21.35 -11.18
CA LEU A 187 29.67 -20.07 -11.01
C LEU A 187 28.44 -19.95 -11.94
N PRO A 188 27.51 -19.01 -11.67
CA PRO A 188 26.29 -18.81 -12.45
C PRO A 188 26.52 -18.20 -13.85
N PHE A 189 27.70 -18.37 -14.45
CA PHE A 189 28.01 -17.84 -15.77
C PHE A 189 27.24 -18.61 -16.84
N GLN A 190 26.51 -17.88 -17.68
CA GLN A 190 25.81 -18.43 -18.84
C GLN A 190 26.70 -18.44 -20.09
N SER A 191 27.61 -17.48 -20.21
CA SER A 191 28.66 -17.51 -21.22
C SER A 191 29.91 -16.78 -20.76
N CYS A 192 31.06 -17.19 -21.26
CA CYS A 192 32.33 -16.48 -21.12
C CYS A 192 32.89 -16.24 -22.52
N PHE A 193 33.49 -15.09 -22.77
CA PHE A 193 34.03 -14.76 -24.08
C PHE A 193 35.13 -13.71 -23.99
N VAL A 194 35.94 -13.63 -25.03
CA VAL A 194 37.06 -12.69 -25.15
C VAL A 194 36.88 -11.88 -26.41
N LEU A 195 36.98 -10.56 -26.26
CA LEU A 195 36.98 -9.59 -27.35
C LEU A 195 38.41 -9.10 -27.57
N ASN A 196 38.85 -9.01 -28.81
CA ASN A 196 40.12 -8.37 -29.13
C ASN A 196 40.05 -6.84 -28.99
N ALA A 197 41.19 -6.15 -29.14
CA ALA A 197 41.25 -4.69 -29.03
C ALA A 197 40.37 -3.91 -30.02
N ALA A 198 39.93 -4.55 -31.11
CA ALA A 198 39.01 -3.99 -32.10
C ALA A 198 37.53 -4.28 -31.79
N GLY A 199 37.22 -5.02 -30.71
CA GLY A 199 35.86 -5.33 -30.29
C GLY A 199 35.24 -6.57 -30.93
N TYR A 200 36.03 -7.39 -31.62
CA TYR A 200 35.55 -8.65 -32.22
C TYR A 200 35.78 -9.84 -31.29
N GLU A 201 34.79 -10.73 -31.23
CA GLU A 201 34.85 -11.95 -30.43
C GLU A 201 35.84 -12.94 -31.06
N VAL A 202 36.87 -13.31 -30.29
CA VAL A 202 37.94 -14.23 -30.74
C VAL A 202 37.83 -15.60 -30.08
N ALA A 203 37.18 -15.69 -28.92
CA ALA A 203 36.85 -16.93 -28.23
C ALA A 203 35.57 -16.75 -27.42
N ASP A 204 34.75 -17.79 -27.33
CA ASP A 204 33.49 -17.80 -26.60
C ASP A 204 33.16 -19.22 -26.15
N TYR A 205 32.53 -19.36 -25.00
CA TYR A 205 31.89 -20.58 -24.54
C TYR A 205 30.54 -20.24 -23.90
N ARG A 206 29.47 -20.95 -24.28
CA ARG A 206 28.11 -20.73 -23.75
C ARG A 206 27.50 -21.99 -23.21
N ILE A 207 26.75 -21.84 -22.13
CA ILE A 207 25.94 -22.88 -21.53
C ILE A 207 24.49 -22.66 -21.97
N VAL A 208 24.01 -23.55 -22.83
CA VAL A 208 22.62 -23.56 -23.30
C VAL A 208 21.86 -24.73 -22.68
N VAL A 209 20.54 -24.58 -22.52
CA VAL A 209 19.68 -25.67 -22.04
C VAL A 209 18.99 -26.31 -23.24
N VAL A 210 19.35 -27.56 -23.54
CA VAL A 210 18.76 -28.35 -24.62
C VAL A 210 18.05 -29.55 -24.01
N ALA A 211 16.73 -29.64 -24.20
CA ALA A 211 15.89 -30.70 -23.62
C ALA A 211 16.08 -30.89 -22.09
N GLY A 212 16.26 -29.78 -21.35
CA GLY A 212 16.45 -29.80 -19.90
C GLY A 212 17.87 -30.16 -19.43
N LYS A 213 18.81 -30.42 -20.35
CA LYS A 213 20.23 -30.65 -20.04
C LYS A 213 21.05 -29.42 -20.38
N MET A 214 22.00 -29.09 -19.50
CA MET A 214 22.99 -28.05 -19.77
C MET A 214 24.04 -28.59 -20.74
N VAL A 215 24.25 -27.89 -21.85
CA VAL A 215 25.21 -28.24 -22.91
C VAL A 215 26.08 -27.01 -23.20
N GLY A 216 27.39 -27.22 -23.23
CA GLY A 216 28.36 -26.21 -23.65
C GLY A 216 28.46 -26.15 -25.17
N ILE A 217 28.46 -24.94 -25.74
CA ILE A 217 28.69 -24.71 -27.18
C ILE A 217 29.66 -23.54 -27.39
N HIS A 218 30.46 -23.63 -28.45
CA HIS A 218 31.25 -22.52 -28.98
C HIS A 218 30.49 -21.94 -30.17
N GLN A 219 30.03 -20.69 -30.07
CA GLN A 219 29.34 -20.02 -31.16
C GLN A 219 29.70 -18.55 -31.16
N LYS A 220 30.56 -18.08 -32.07
CA LYS A 220 30.98 -16.68 -32.03
C LYS A 220 29.84 -15.73 -32.39
N THR A 221 29.76 -14.59 -31.70
CA THR A 221 28.87 -13.48 -32.13
C THR A 221 29.49 -12.78 -33.34
N GLU A 222 28.73 -12.64 -34.42
CA GLU A 222 29.18 -11.86 -35.57
C GLU A 222 29.02 -10.35 -35.32
N GLY A 223 30.02 -9.57 -35.73
CA GLY A 223 29.98 -8.11 -35.72
C GLY A 223 30.95 -7.45 -34.73
N ASP A 224 31.08 -6.13 -34.89
CA ASP A 224 31.83 -5.28 -33.97
C ASP A 224 31.00 -5.04 -32.69
N LEU A 225 31.56 -5.38 -31.54
CA LEU A 225 30.95 -5.18 -30.22
C LEU A 225 31.69 -4.09 -29.42
N SER A 226 32.61 -3.34 -30.02
CA SER A 226 33.36 -2.29 -29.36
C SER A 226 32.46 -1.20 -28.78
N TRP A 227 31.27 -0.98 -29.33
CA TRP A 227 30.31 0.02 -28.86
C TRP A 227 29.52 -0.39 -27.61
N ARG A 228 29.62 -1.66 -27.17
CA ARG A 228 28.90 -2.20 -26.01
C ARG A 228 29.49 -1.68 -24.70
N ASP A 229 28.62 -1.50 -23.70
CA ASP A 229 29.04 -1.00 -22.38
C ASP A 229 30.10 -1.90 -21.72
N TYR A 230 29.95 -3.23 -21.81
CA TYR A 230 30.93 -4.16 -21.24
C TYR A 230 32.32 -4.06 -21.86
N PHE A 231 32.44 -3.57 -23.10
CA PHE A 231 33.73 -3.36 -23.76
C PHE A 231 34.30 -2.00 -23.39
N GLN A 232 33.50 -0.94 -23.53
CA GLN A 232 33.94 0.44 -23.26
C GLN A 232 34.29 0.66 -21.79
N GLY A 233 33.47 0.14 -20.86
CA GLY A 233 33.72 0.27 -19.43
C GLY A 233 35.00 -0.46 -18.99
N ALA A 234 35.18 -1.72 -19.42
CA ALA A 234 36.41 -2.46 -19.13
C ALA A 234 37.65 -1.79 -19.74
N ARG A 235 37.55 -1.29 -20.98
CA ARG A 235 38.64 -0.54 -21.61
C ARG A 235 38.97 0.73 -20.85
N ALA A 236 37.99 1.47 -20.34
CA ALA A 236 38.20 2.65 -19.52
C ALA A 236 38.91 2.36 -18.19
N HIS A 237 38.83 1.12 -17.69
CA HIS A 237 39.54 0.67 -16.49
C HIS A 237 41.01 0.27 -16.76
N THR A 238 41.51 0.46 -17.98
CA THR A 238 42.93 0.22 -18.30
C THR A 238 43.82 1.12 -17.45
N GLY A 239 44.79 0.53 -16.74
CA GLY A 239 45.73 1.26 -15.87
C GLY A 239 45.25 1.44 -14.43
N LEU A 240 44.04 0.97 -14.09
CA LEU A 240 43.63 0.82 -12.70
C LEU A 240 44.28 -0.42 -12.07
N ASP A 241 44.48 -0.40 -10.75
CA ASP A 241 44.94 -1.57 -10.00
C ASP A 241 43.99 -2.76 -10.20
N ALA A 242 44.52 -3.99 -10.11
CA ALA A 242 43.76 -5.22 -10.33
C ALA A 242 42.41 -5.27 -9.58
N ARG A 243 42.37 -4.77 -8.32
CA ARG A 243 41.15 -4.75 -7.51
C ARG A 243 40.03 -3.83 -8.03
N HIS A 244 40.35 -2.93 -8.96
CA HIS A 244 39.43 -1.96 -9.57
C HIS A 244 39.32 -2.12 -11.09
N SER A 245 39.99 -3.11 -11.70
CA SER A 245 39.97 -3.32 -13.14
C SER A 245 38.65 -3.89 -13.67
N VAL A 246 37.85 -4.49 -12.78
CA VAL A 246 36.56 -5.12 -13.11
C VAL A 246 35.48 -4.07 -13.33
N HIS A 247 34.79 -4.18 -14.46
CA HIS A 247 33.62 -3.40 -14.82
C HIS A 247 32.36 -4.26 -14.71
N ILE A 248 31.32 -3.74 -14.02
CA ILE A 248 29.99 -4.33 -13.99
C ILE A 248 29.15 -3.59 -15.03
N ALA A 249 28.85 -4.27 -16.13
CA ALA A 249 28.23 -3.63 -17.28
C ALA A 249 26.72 -3.43 -17.12
N GLN A 250 26.17 -2.54 -17.94
CA GLN A 250 24.73 -2.38 -18.11
C GLN A 250 24.09 -3.67 -18.63
N VAL A 251 22.80 -3.86 -18.33
CA VAL A 251 22.06 -5.05 -18.76
C VAL A 251 21.81 -4.97 -20.26
N TYR A 252 22.35 -5.90 -21.02
CA TYR A 252 22.21 -5.91 -22.47
C TYR A 252 21.28 -7.02 -22.93
N ARG A 253 20.66 -6.81 -24.10
CA ARG A 253 19.91 -7.85 -24.79
C ARG A 253 20.85 -8.63 -25.71
N SER A 254 20.97 -9.94 -25.47
CA SER A 254 21.85 -10.80 -26.25
C SER A 254 21.37 -10.94 -27.69
N LEU A 255 22.28 -10.79 -28.65
CA LEU A 255 21.99 -10.94 -30.08
C LEU A 255 21.67 -12.40 -30.47
N THR A 256 22.12 -13.37 -29.67
CA THR A 256 22.02 -14.80 -30.00
C THR A 256 20.71 -15.42 -29.53
N ASP A 257 20.30 -15.16 -28.29
CA ASP A 257 19.11 -15.79 -27.67
C ASP A 257 18.03 -14.78 -27.28
N THR A 258 18.24 -13.48 -27.55
CA THR A 258 17.33 -12.36 -27.25
C THR A 258 17.04 -12.14 -25.76
N LEU A 259 17.70 -12.87 -24.87
CA LEU A 259 17.55 -12.75 -23.42
C LEU A 259 18.40 -11.60 -22.90
N TYR A 260 17.94 -10.98 -21.81
CA TYR A 260 18.71 -9.97 -21.09
C TYR A 260 19.77 -10.63 -20.21
N LYS A 261 20.97 -10.07 -20.23
CA LYS A 261 22.13 -10.58 -19.51
C LYS A 261 22.91 -9.44 -18.87
N LEU A 262 23.56 -9.74 -17.76
CA LEU A 262 24.49 -8.85 -17.07
C LEU A 262 25.92 -9.33 -17.40
N VAL A 263 26.83 -8.44 -17.76
CA VAL A 263 28.22 -8.81 -18.03
C VAL A 263 29.14 -8.24 -16.97
N ILE A 264 30.08 -9.07 -16.51
CA ILE A 264 31.23 -8.63 -15.75
C ILE A 264 32.45 -8.77 -16.65
N SER A 265 33.19 -7.68 -16.82
CA SER A 265 34.32 -7.63 -17.76
C SER A 265 35.55 -6.97 -17.17
N ALA A 266 36.73 -7.30 -17.70
CA ALA A 266 38.00 -6.69 -17.30
C ALA A 266 38.94 -6.54 -18.51
N PRO A 267 39.79 -5.50 -18.55
CA PRO A 267 40.75 -5.31 -19.62
C PRO A 267 41.86 -6.35 -19.55
N ILE A 268 42.26 -6.87 -20.70
CA ILE A 268 43.42 -7.75 -20.86
C ILE A 268 44.58 -6.90 -21.34
N LEU A 269 45.68 -6.89 -20.58
CA LEU A 269 46.86 -6.08 -20.85
C LEU A 269 48.07 -6.98 -21.16
N ASP A 270 49.00 -6.49 -21.97
CA ASP A 270 50.32 -7.12 -22.10
C ASP A 270 51.24 -6.75 -20.93
N ASP A 271 52.46 -7.31 -20.91
CA ASP A 271 53.47 -7.04 -19.88
C ASP A 271 53.89 -5.56 -19.78
N ASN A 272 53.61 -4.75 -20.82
CA ASN A 272 53.88 -3.31 -20.87
C ASN A 272 52.64 -2.46 -20.55
N GLY A 273 51.52 -3.07 -20.16
CA GLY A 273 50.26 -2.38 -19.87
C GLY A 273 49.45 -1.98 -21.12
N LYS A 274 49.81 -2.47 -22.31
CA LYS A 274 49.06 -2.20 -23.55
C LYS A 274 47.77 -3.01 -23.57
N PHE A 275 46.66 -2.33 -23.88
CA PHE A 275 45.36 -2.96 -24.05
C PHE A 275 45.33 -3.93 -25.25
N LEU A 276 45.04 -5.20 -24.98
CA LEU A 276 44.93 -6.27 -25.99
C LEU A 276 43.48 -6.67 -26.28
N GLY A 277 42.56 -6.43 -25.34
CA GLY A 277 41.18 -6.87 -25.44
C GLY A 277 40.47 -6.86 -24.10
N VAL A 278 39.32 -7.54 -24.04
CA VAL A 278 38.46 -7.63 -22.86
C VAL A 278 38.07 -9.07 -22.65
N ILE A 279 38.15 -9.55 -21.40
CA ILE A 279 37.52 -10.80 -20.99
C ILE A 279 36.15 -10.49 -20.36
N CYS A 280 35.14 -11.25 -20.75
CA CYS A 280 33.75 -11.05 -20.36
C CYS A 280 33.16 -12.35 -19.80
N THR A 281 32.35 -12.21 -18.76
CA THR A 281 31.49 -13.28 -18.24
C THR A 281 30.06 -12.76 -18.17
N ALA A 282 29.14 -13.42 -18.85
CA ALA A 282 27.73 -13.05 -18.87
C ALA A 282 26.94 -13.92 -17.89
N LEU A 283 26.13 -13.25 -17.10
CA LEU A 283 25.20 -13.81 -16.12
C LEU A 283 23.77 -13.68 -16.64
N PRO A 284 22.89 -14.66 -16.39
CA PRO A 284 21.48 -14.55 -16.75
C PRO A 284 20.77 -13.55 -15.82
N THR A 285 19.73 -12.88 -16.32
CA THR A 285 18.86 -12.01 -15.49
C THR A 285 17.60 -12.72 -14.97
N ASP A 286 17.71 -14.03 -14.74
CA ASP A 286 16.63 -14.87 -14.23
C ASP A 286 16.95 -15.41 -12.82
N ALA A 287 16.17 -16.38 -12.35
CA ALA A 287 16.37 -17.02 -11.04
C ALA A 287 17.78 -17.63 -10.83
N ARG A 288 18.59 -17.78 -11.89
CA ARG A 288 19.94 -18.35 -11.88
C ARG A 288 21.05 -17.31 -11.83
N LEU A 289 20.75 -16.00 -11.71
CA LEU A 289 21.76 -14.94 -11.58
C LEU A 289 22.80 -15.24 -10.48
N GLY A 290 22.45 -16.09 -9.51
CA GLY A 290 23.33 -16.58 -8.45
C GLY A 290 23.58 -15.55 -7.36
N ILE A 291 23.02 -14.35 -7.50
CA ILE A 291 22.89 -13.37 -6.43
C ILE A 291 21.73 -13.81 -5.53
N VAL A 292 22.01 -14.01 -4.25
CA VAL A 292 21.02 -14.34 -3.23
C VAL A 292 20.77 -13.08 -2.42
N ILE A 293 19.66 -12.41 -2.72
CA ILE A 293 19.17 -11.30 -1.91
C ILE A 293 17.99 -11.82 -1.08
N PRO A 294 18.19 -12.13 0.21
CA PRO A 294 17.14 -12.70 1.02
C PRO A 294 15.99 -11.69 1.19
N GLY A 295 14.82 -12.08 0.70
CA GLY A 295 13.55 -11.46 1.10
C GLY A 295 12.95 -12.17 2.30
N ASP A 296 11.98 -11.54 2.96
CA ASP A 296 11.14 -12.21 3.96
C ASP A 296 9.70 -12.38 3.46
N SER A 297 8.82 -12.95 4.27
CA SER A 297 7.41 -13.17 3.88
C SER A 297 6.65 -11.87 3.58
N ARG A 298 7.10 -10.72 4.11
CA ARG A 298 6.45 -9.41 4.00
C ARG A 298 7.13 -8.48 3.01
N ARG A 299 8.42 -8.68 2.72
CA ARG A 299 9.26 -7.81 1.89
C ARG A 299 9.84 -8.59 0.73
N LYS A 300 9.51 -8.14 -0.47
CA LYS A 300 10.08 -8.66 -1.72
C LYS A 300 11.26 -7.80 -2.12
N VAL A 301 12.26 -8.40 -2.76
CA VAL A 301 13.48 -7.71 -3.13
C VAL A 301 13.79 -7.93 -4.60
N ALA A 302 14.10 -6.86 -5.31
CA ALA A 302 14.46 -6.88 -6.72
C ALA A 302 15.79 -6.17 -6.94
N LEU A 303 16.50 -6.55 -8.01
CA LEU A 303 17.66 -5.83 -8.50
C LEU A 303 17.31 -5.24 -9.85
N ILE A 304 17.45 -3.92 -10.01
CA ILE A 304 17.22 -3.24 -11.28
C ILE A 304 18.53 -2.60 -11.75
N GLY A 305 18.76 -2.62 -13.06
CA GLY A 305 19.95 -2.04 -13.67
C GLY A 305 19.60 -1.27 -14.94
N PRO A 306 20.48 -0.37 -15.40
CA PRO A 306 20.34 0.32 -16.67
C PRO A 306 20.36 -0.67 -17.84
N GLU A 307 19.60 -0.35 -18.89
CA GLU A 307 19.61 -1.08 -20.16
C GLU A 307 20.72 -0.54 -21.08
N ASP A 308 21.56 -1.43 -21.61
CA ASP A 308 22.55 -1.11 -22.65
C ASP A 308 21.88 -0.87 -24.02
N LYS A 309 22.61 -0.24 -24.93
CA LYS A 309 22.17 0.01 -26.31
C LYS A 309 21.91 -1.30 -27.06
N GLU A 310 20.95 -1.31 -27.98
CA GLU A 310 20.71 -2.48 -28.85
C GLU A 310 21.59 -2.47 -30.11
N SER A 311 22.06 -1.30 -30.56
CA SER A 311 22.93 -1.16 -31.73
C SER A 311 23.86 0.05 -31.67
N ALA A 312 24.93 0.00 -32.48
CA ALA A 312 25.87 1.10 -32.62
C ALA A 312 25.16 2.39 -33.10
N GLY A 313 25.46 3.51 -32.44
CA GLY A 313 24.89 4.83 -32.80
C GLY A 313 23.52 5.14 -32.21
N GLN A 314 22.84 4.20 -31.55
CA GLN A 314 21.63 4.53 -30.79
C GLN A 314 21.97 5.31 -29.51
N PRO A 315 21.09 6.26 -29.11
CA PRO A 315 21.19 6.88 -27.79
C PRO A 315 20.92 5.84 -26.69
N GLN A 316 21.37 6.14 -25.47
CA GLN A 316 21.05 5.27 -24.34
C GLN A 316 19.52 5.16 -24.16
N PRO A 317 18.95 3.96 -23.92
CA PRO A 317 17.51 3.76 -23.87
C PRO A 317 16.80 4.59 -22.78
N GLY A 318 17.52 4.95 -21.71
CA GLY A 318 16.94 5.61 -20.54
C GLY A 318 15.97 4.71 -19.74
N LYS A 319 15.98 3.40 -20.03
CA LYS A 319 15.14 2.39 -19.39
C LYS A 319 15.95 1.58 -18.38
N ALA A 320 15.22 0.92 -17.49
CA ALA A 320 15.77 -0.04 -16.56
C ALA A 320 15.26 -1.45 -16.85
N VAL A 321 16.11 -2.43 -16.61
CA VAL A 321 15.77 -3.85 -16.68
C VAL A 321 15.84 -4.43 -15.28
N ILE A 322 14.87 -5.25 -14.93
CA ILE A 322 14.88 -5.99 -13.67
C ILE A 322 15.83 -7.16 -13.82
N ALA A 323 17.05 -7.04 -13.30
CA ALA A 323 18.06 -8.09 -13.38
C ALA A 323 17.77 -9.29 -12.46
N PHE A 324 17.05 -9.05 -11.35
CA PHE A 324 16.60 -10.11 -10.45
C PHE A 324 15.24 -9.78 -9.88
N HIS A 325 14.38 -10.80 -9.82
CA HIS A 325 13.08 -10.71 -9.15
C HIS A 325 12.67 -12.07 -8.57
N PRO A 326 12.04 -12.14 -7.38
CA PRO A 326 11.63 -13.41 -6.76
C PRO A 326 10.59 -14.18 -7.59
N ALA A 327 9.87 -13.46 -8.45
CA ALA A 327 8.86 -14.02 -9.33
C ALA A 327 9.44 -14.70 -10.58
N TYR A 328 10.71 -14.45 -10.89
CA TYR A 328 11.35 -15.01 -12.08
C TYR A 328 11.59 -16.50 -11.90
N LYS A 329 11.43 -17.23 -12.99
CA LYS A 329 11.77 -18.64 -13.14
C LYS A 329 12.88 -18.73 -14.17
N ALA A 330 13.67 -19.79 -14.12
CA ALA A 330 14.72 -20.01 -15.11
C ALA A 330 14.14 -19.94 -16.53
N GLY A 331 14.74 -19.11 -17.40
CA GLY A 331 14.33 -18.96 -18.80
C GLY A 331 13.11 -18.07 -19.08
N LEU A 332 12.54 -17.38 -18.08
CA LEU A 332 11.51 -16.37 -18.33
C LEU A 332 12.11 -15.10 -18.94
N LEU A 333 11.39 -14.48 -19.87
CA LEU A 333 11.75 -13.18 -20.46
C LEU A 333 11.71 -12.09 -19.38
N THR A 334 12.83 -11.40 -19.23
CA THR A 334 13.01 -10.27 -18.32
C THR A 334 12.11 -9.11 -18.72
N VAL A 335 11.49 -8.47 -17.73
CA VAL A 335 10.61 -7.31 -17.95
C VAL A 335 11.47 -6.05 -18.06
N SER A 336 11.54 -5.47 -19.26
CA SER A 336 12.04 -4.09 -19.45
C SER A 336 10.98 -3.12 -18.93
N THR A 337 11.38 -2.22 -18.04
CA THR A 337 10.45 -1.31 -17.36
C THR A 337 10.12 -0.11 -18.25
N ILE A 338 8.83 0.30 -18.26
CA ILE A 338 8.35 1.57 -18.85
C ILE A 338 7.88 2.48 -17.71
N SER A 339 8.74 2.77 -16.74
CA SER A 339 8.54 3.90 -15.82
C SER A 339 9.83 4.20 -15.04
N PRO A 340 10.16 5.48 -14.86
CA PRO A 340 11.55 5.91 -14.76
C PRO A 340 12.18 5.54 -13.42
N ILE A 341 13.38 4.96 -13.48
CA ILE A 341 14.40 5.24 -12.47
C ILE A 341 14.57 6.78 -12.45
N PRO A 342 14.61 7.44 -11.29
CA PRO A 342 14.84 8.89 -11.23
C PRO A 342 16.06 9.27 -12.08
N PRO A 343 15.98 10.30 -12.94
CA PRO A 343 17.12 10.76 -13.75
C PRO A 343 18.40 11.01 -12.93
N SER A 344 18.24 11.28 -11.63
CA SER A 344 19.33 11.40 -10.64
C SER A 344 20.11 10.12 -10.36
N THR A 345 19.80 9.00 -11.01
CA THR A 345 20.51 7.72 -10.87
C THR A 345 21.51 7.50 -12.00
N GLN A 346 21.36 8.21 -13.11
CA GLN A 346 22.41 8.29 -14.12
C GLN A 346 23.41 9.35 -13.64
N TRP A 347 24.70 9.04 -13.81
CA TRP A 347 25.84 9.93 -13.54
C TRP A 347 26.24 10.06 -12.07
N ILE A 348 26.75 8.96 -11.50
CA ILE A 348 27.65 9.03 -10.35
C ILE A 348 29.07 9.08 -10.92
N HIS A 349 29.71 10.26 -10.87
CA HIS A 349 31.12 10.41 -11.22
C HIS A 349 32.01 9.59 -10.26
N ALA A 350 33.18 9.14 -10.72
CA ALA A 350 34.10 8.32 -9.91
C ALA A 350 34.50 9.00 -8.59
N GLU A 351 34.39 10.33 -8.47
CA GLU A 351 34.61 11.06 -7.21
C GLU A 351 33.46 10.91 -6.17
N GLU A 352 32.28 10.45 -6.58
CA GLU A 352 31.10 10.25 -5.70
C GLU A 352 31.09 8.86 -5.02
N LEU A 353 32.05 7.99 -5.34
CA LEU A 353 32.27 6.67 -4.72
C LEU A 353 32.51 6.69 -3.20
N ASN A 354 32.82 7.87 -2.65
CA ASN A 354 33.01 8.04 -1.22
C ASN A 354 31.76 8.49 -0.47
N ASP A 355 30.68 8.89 -1.16
CA ASP A 355 29.49 9.40 -0.47
C ASP A 355 28.34 8.41 -0.51
N SER A 356 28.35 7.55 0.50
CA SER A 356 27.19 6.80 1.03
C SER A 356 25.93 7.65 1.34
N LYS A 357 25.85 8.89 0.86
CA LYS A 357 24.84 9.92 1.16
C LYS A 357 23.83 10.18 0.04
N LEU A 358 23.96 9.60 -1.17
CA LEU A 358 22.89 9.73 -2.17
C LEU A 358 21.68 8.86 -1.75
N LEU A 359 20.87 9.41 -0.86
CA LEU A 359 19.69 8.77 -0.32
C LEU A 359 18.57 8.83 -1.36
N LEU A 360 18.35 7.72 -2.06
CA LEU A 360 17.12 7.54 -2.83
C LEU A 360 15.94 7.44 -1.83
N PRO A 361 14.99 8.38 -1.85
CA PRO A 361 13.91 8.38 -0.88
C PRO A 361 12.99 7.17 -1.10
N ALA A 362 12.58 6.54 -0.01
CA ALA A 362 11.53 5.53 -0.07
C ALA A 362 10.22 6.16 -0.55
N ARG A 363 9.45 5.40 -1.32
CA ARG A 363 8.20 5.83 -1.95
C ARG A 363 7.07 4.92 -1.51
N ASP A 364 5.88 5.48 -1.35
CA ASP A 364 4.68 4.70 -1.03
C ASP A 364 3.78 4.48 -2.25
N ASP A 365 4.12 5.03 -3.41
CA ASP A 365 3.39 5.01 -4.69
C ASP A 365 4.07 4.16 -5.78
N TYR A 366 5.05 3.33 -5.41
CA TYR A 366 5.75 2.46 -6.34
C TYR A 366 4.80 1.42 -6.97
N VAL A 367 5.02 1.13 -8.25
CA VAL A 367 4.33 0.06 -8.99
C VAL A 367 5.39 -0.89 -9.48
N ASP A 368 5.28 -2.15 -9.08
CA ASP A 368 6.18 -3.20 -9.53
C ASP A 368 5.90 -3.54 -11.01
N PRO A 369 6.87 -3.36 -11.92
CA PRO A 369 6.70 -3.69 -13.34
C PRO A 369 6.36 -5.16 -13.59
N VAL A 370 6.76 -6.07 -12.70
CA VAL A 370 6.40 -7.50 -12.76
C VAL A 370 4.90 -7.71 -12.57
N GLY A 371 4.17 -6.74 -12.01
CA GLY A 371 2.70 -6.74 -11.98
C GLY A 371 2.03 -6.86 -13.36
N SER A 372 2.74 -6.50 -14.44
CA SER A 372 2.27 -6.68 -15.82
C SER A 372 2.17 -8.15 -16.24
N ILE A 373 3.02 -9.01 -15.68
CA ILE A 373 3.09 -10.44 -16.00
C ILE A 373 2.57 -11.33 -14.86
N GLN A 374 2.57 -10.86 -13.61
CA GLN A 374 2.12 -11.62 -12.45
C GLN A 374 1.16 -10.82 -11.56
N LYS A 375 -0.02 -11.40 -11.32
CA LYS A 375 -1.10 -10.75 -10.55
C LYS A 375 -0.73 -10.47 -9.09
N GLU A 376 0.12 -11.27 -8.46
CA GLU A 376 0.57 -11.06 -7.07
C GLU A 376 1.27 -9.71 -6.88
N TYR A 377 1.93 -9.21 -7.92
CA TYR A 377 2.70 -7.97 -7.89
C TYR A 377 1.89 -6.74 -8.34
N GLN A 378 0.61 -6.91 -8.66
CA GLN A 378 -0.24 -5.80 -9.08
C GLN A 378 -0.64 -4.88 -7.93
N GLY A 379 -0.72 -3.59 -8.23
CA GLY A 379 -1.18 -2.56 -7.31
C GLY A 379 -0.04 -1.69 -6.79
N ARG A 380 -0.32 -1.01 -5.68
CA ARG A 380 0.57 -0.03 -5.06
C ARG A 380 1.48 -0.69 -4.03
N TRP A 381 2.75 -0.29 -4.04
CA TRP A 381 3.81 -0.81 -3.16
C TRP A 381 4.51 0.33 -2.44
N ILE A 382 4.95 0.04 -1.22
CA ILE A 382 5.90 0.87 -0.49
C ILE A 382 7.29 0.31 -0.77
N ALA A 383 8.15 1.10 -1.42
CA ALA A 383 9.46 0.67 -1.89
C ALA A 383 10.60 1.57 -1.39
N GLY A 384 11.67 0.96 -0.91
CA GLY A 384 12.95 1.59 -0.62
C GLY A 384 13.97 1.24 -1.69
N PHE A 385 14.89 2.17 -1.94
CA PHE A 385 15.87 2.07 -3.02
C PHE A 385 17.28 2.32 -2.48
N ALA A 386 18.26 1.59 -3.00
CA ALA A 386 19.66 1.86 -2.69
C ALA A 386 20.57 1.40 -3.83
N SER A 387 21.52 2.25 -4.21
CA SER A 387 22.51 1.95 -5.24
C SER A 387 23.48 0.87 -4.79
N VAL A 388 23.82 -0.04 -5.69
CA VAL A 388 24.79 -1.12 -5.50
C VAL A 388 26.18 -0.61 -5.87
N GLY A 389 26.83 0.09 -4.94
CA GLY A 389 28.08 0.81 -5.20
C GLY A 389 27.95 1.70 -6.45
N ASN A 390 28.94 1.61 -7.34
CA ASN A 390 29.00 2.37 -8.59
C ASN A 390 28.62 1.59 -9.85
N THR A 391 27.91 0.48 -9.67
CA THR A 391 27.55 -0.39 -10.79
C THR A 391 26.39 0.17 -11.63
N GLY A 392 25.73 1.23 -11.15
CA GLY A 392 24.47 1.72 -11.72
C GLY A 392 23.24 0.86 -11.35
N PHE A 393 23.44 -0.29 -10.71
CA PHE A 393 22.34 -1.12 -10.22
C PHE A 393 21.74 -0.55 -8.93
N VAL A 394 20.45 -0.80 -8.73
CA VAL A 394 19.70 -0.40 -7.55
C VAL A 394 18.98 -1.61 -6.98
N VAL A 395 19.10 -1.83 -5.68
CA VAL A 395 18.25 -2.77 -4.94
C VAL A 395 16.95 -2.07 -4.60
N VAL A 396 15.84 -2.74 -4.90
CA VAL A 396 14.48 -2.33 -4.53
C VAL A 396 13.96 -3.28 -3.47
N VAL A 397 13.64 -2.76 -2.29
CA VAL A 397 12.95 -3.53 -1.25
C VAL A 397 11.52 -3.01 -1.16
N GLN A 398 10.54 -3.89 -1.33
CA GLN A 398 9.15 -3.49 -1.47
C GLN A 398 8.21 -4.31 -0.59
N GLN A 399 7.15 -3.67 -0.10
CA GLN A 399 6.07 -4.27 0.67
C GLN A 399 4.72 -3.79 0.13
N SER A 400 3.73 -4.69 0.06
CA SER A 400 2.40 -4.37 -0.46
C SER A 400 1.72 -3.27 0.37
N TYR A 401 1.22 -2.22 -0.29
CA TYR A 401 0.54 -1.12 0.39
C TYR A 401 -0.76 -1.60 1.07
N LYS A 402 -1.45 -2.57 0.48
CA LYS A 402 -2.67 -3.17 1.04
C LYS A 402 -2.38 -3.91 2.35
N GLU A 403 -1.30 -4.69 2.39
CA GLU A 403 -0.87 -5.40 3.59
C GLU A 403 -0.35 -4.44 4.65
N ALA A 404 0.38 -3.40 4.25
CA ALA A 404 0.85 -2.35 5.14
C ALA A 404 -0.31 -1.62 5.85
N ARG A 405 -1.42 -1.36 5.15
CA ARG A 405 -2.61 -0.71 5.72
C ARG A 405 -3.61 -1.65 6.38
N ALA A 406 -3.38 -2.96 6.36
CA ALA A 406 -4.24 -3.90 7.07
C ALA A 406 -4.30 -3.50 8.56
N VAL A 407 -5.52 -3.25 9.04
CA VAL A 407 -5.79 -2.90 10.43
C VAL A 407 -5.88 -4.20 11.22
N ASP A 408 -5.13 -4.26 12.31
CA ASP A 408 -5.21 -5.40 13.24
C ASP A 408 -6.64 -5.51 13.81
N PRO A 409 -7.27 -6.70 13.77
CA PRO A 409 -8.60 -6.92 14.35
C PRO A 409 -8.72 -6.45 15.81
N SER A 410 -7.65 -6.55 16.59
CA SER A 410 -7.62 -6.08 17.99
C SER A 410 -7.78 -4.56 18.12
N THR A 411 -7.20 -3.79 17.18
CA THR A 411 -7.36 -2.33 17.11
C THR A 411 -8.82 -1.98 16.87
N ILE A 412 -9.49 -2.67 15.94
CA ILE A 412 -10.93 -2.47 15.66
C ILE A 412 -11.76 -2.75 16.92
N TRP A 413 -11.48 -3.86 17.61
CA TRP A 413 -12.15 -4.22 18.87
C TRP A 413 -11.95 -3.17 19.97
N ASN A 414 -10.74 -2.64 20.15
CA ASN A 414 -10.49 -1.61 21.14
C ASN A 414 -11.25 -0.32 20.82
N LEU A 415 -11.28 0.09 19.55
CA LEU A 415 -12.05 1.25 19.10
C LEU A 415 -13.56 1.09 19.33
N THR A 416 -14.13 -0.09 19.12
CA THR A 416 -15.55 -0.33 19.38
C THR A 416 -15.85 -0.30 20.88
N VAL A 417 -14.98 -0.86 21.72
CA VAL A 417 -15.13 -0.80 23.19
C VAL A 417 -15.07 0.65 23.69
N TRP A 418 -14.05 1.42 23.27
CA TRP A 418 -13.89 2.81 23.72
C TRP A 418 -15.02 3.72 23.24
N THR A 419 -15.50 3.55 22.00
CA THR A 419 -16.66 4.30 21.51
C THR A 419 -17.93 3.96 22.30
N ALA A 420 -18.15 2.69 22.66
CA ALA A 420 -19.26 2.30 23.52
C ALA A 420 -19.16 2.92 24.94
N VAL A 421 -17.97 2.99 25.53
CA VAL A 421 -17.72 3.65 26.82
C VAL A 421 -18.04 5.15 26.74
N VAL A 422 -17.59 5.85 25.69
CA VAL A 422 -17.86 7.29 25.49
C VAL A 422 -19.36 7.54 25.34
N ILE A 423 -20.06 6.70 24.55
CA ILE A 423 -21.52 6.80 24.39
C ILE A 423 -22.22 6.56 25.73
N PHE A 424 -21.81 5.53 26.48
CA PHE A 424 -22.38 5.24 27.79
C PHE A 424 -22.21 6.42 28.76
N LEU A 425 -21.01 7.01 28.85
CA LEU A 425 -20.75 8.18 29.68
C LEU A 425 -21.62 9.39 29.24
N ALA A 426 -21.71 9.66 27.94
CA ALA A 426 -22.55 10.74 27.41
C ALA A 426 -24.04 10.56 27.76
N VAL A 427 -24.56 9.33 27.63
CA VAL A 427 -25.94 9.00 28.03
C VAL A 427 -26.13 9.17 29.53
N THR A 428 -25.16 8.74 30.34
CA THR A 428 -25.22 8.85 31.80
C THR A 428 -25.24 10.33 32.23
N VAL A 429 -24.39 11.17 31.64
CA VAL A 429 -24.38 12.63 31.86
C VAL A 429 -25.72 13.25 31.44
N ALA A 430 -26.27 12.88 30.29
CA ALA A 430 -27.57 13.39 29.83
C ALA A 430 -28.71 13.01 30.80
N LEU A 431 -28.69 11.79 31.36
CA LEU A 431 -29.67 11.34 32.35
C LEU A 431 -29.53 12.10 33.68
N VAL A 432 -28.30 12.37 34.13
CA VAL A 432 -28.02 13.17 35.33
C VAL A 432 -28.51 14.60 35.14
N LEU A 433 -28.17 15.25 34.03
CA LEU A 433 -28.64 16.59 33.69
C LEU A 433 -30.16 16.65 33.63
N ARG A 434 -30.80 15.64 33.02
CA ARG A 434 -32.28 15.54 33.00
C ARG A 434 -32.88 15.43 34.40
N ARG A 435 -32.26 14.68 35.31
CA ARG A 435 -32.72 14.59 36.72
C ARG A 435 -32.51 15.91 37.45
N TRP A 436 -31.39 16.59 37.22
CA TRP A 436 -31.07 17.87 37.85
C TRP A 436 -32.06 18.97 37.44
N PHE A 437 -32.33 19.13 36.13
CA PHE A 437 -33.33 20.08 35.63
C PHE A 437 -34.77 19.76 36.08
N ARG A 438 -35.09 18.48 36.33
CA ARG A 438 -36.39 18.12 36.93
C ARG A 438 -36.50 18.55 38.39
N ARG A 439 -35.41 18.52 39.15
CA ARG A 439 -35.39 18.96 40.55
C ARG A 439 -35.41 20.49 40.67
N SER A 440 -34.72 21.21 39.79
CA SER A 440 -34.68 22.69 39.82
C SER A 440 -36.00 23.35 39.43
N ASN A 441 -36.86 22.65 38.67
CA ASN A 441 -38.18 23.13 38.24
C ASN A 441 -39.34 22.55 39.07
N ALA A 442 -39.07 21.89 40.20
CA ALA A 442 -40.14 21.52 41.13
C ALA A 442 -40.64 22.80 41.84
N PRO A 443 -41.94 23.11 41.82
CA PRO A 443 -42.45 24.28 42.53
C PRO A 443 -42.18 24.10 44.03
N ASN A 444 -41.53 25.09 44.65
CA ASN A 444 -41.48 25.21 46.10
C ASN A 444 -42.92 25.40 46.59
N HIS A 445 -43.53 24.34 47.11
CA HIS A 445 -44.71 24.47 47.95
C HIS A 445 -44.24 24.90 49.35
N GLY A 446 -44.19 26.22 49.53
CA GLY A 446 -44.24 26.87 50.84
C GLY A 446 -45.68 27.19 51.19
#